data_AF-A0A8B3L947-F1
#
_entry.id   AF-A0A8B3L947-F1
#
_cell.length_a   1.000
_cell.length_b   1.000
_cell.length_c   1.000
_cell.angle_alpha   90.00
_cell.angle_beta   90.00
_cell.angle_gamma   90.00
#
_symmetry.space_group_name_H-M   'P 1'
#
loop_
_entity.id
_entity.type
_entity.pdbx_description
1 polymer ?
#
loop_
_entity_poly.entity_id
_entity_poly.type
_entity_poly.pdbx_seq_one_letter_code
_entity_poly.pdbx_strand_id
1 'polypeptide(L)'
;MTEKPEAWWRPTTPEEAAELAKNQADFKVQFGSFEAVNFGKYWLGASQDGQYLAFQFHRPDGSIHRFALHWQMVDVFWTQLAVAIDEMGQRQFALKEPEGKA
;
A
#
# COMPACT_ATOMS: atom_id res chain seq x y z
N MET A 1 -15.71 -25.90 10.94
CA MET A 1 -15.79 -24.46 10.64
C MET A 1 -14.38 -23.93 10.67
N THR A 2 -13.78 -23.70 9.50
CA THR A 2 -12.50 -23.00 9.42
C THR A 2 -12.83 -21.52 9.57
N GLU A 3 -12.76 -21.03 10.81
CA GLU A 3 -12.69 -19.60 11.08
C GLU A 3 -11.52 -19.07 10.23
N LYS A 4 -11.83 -18.37 9.13
CA LYS A 4 -10.82 -17.62 8.40
C LYS A 4 -10.19 -16.72 9.46
N PRO A 5 -8.87 -16.78 9.71
CA PRO A 5 -8.25 -15.85 10.65
C PRO A 5 -8.64 -14.47 10.15
N GLU A 6 -9.44 -13.76 10.95
CA GLU A 6 -9.76 -12.37 10.66
C GLU A 6 -8.42 -11.71 10.46
N ALA A 7 -8.23 -11.17 9.26
CA ALA A 7 -7.00 -10.50 8.89
C ALA A 7 -6.75 -9.42 9.93
N TRP A 8 -5.81 -9.66 10.85
CA TRP A 8 -5.53 -8.81 12.02
C TRP A 8 -5.19 -7.37 11.63
N TRP A 9 -4.85 -7.17 10.35
CA TRP A 9 -4.57 -5.88 9.74
C TRP A 9 -5.83 -5.11 9.30
N ARG A 10 -7.02 -5.68 9.33
CA ARG A 10 -8.23 -4.96 8.91
C ARG A 10 -8.65 -3.94 9.97
N PRO A 11 -9.22 -2.79 9.56
CA PRO A 11 -9.88 -1.88 10.50
C PRO A 11 -10.84 -2.67 11.39
N THR A 12 -10.70 -2.48 12.70
CA THR A 12 -11.50 -3.23 13.69
C THR A 12 -12.72 -2.43 14.13
N THR A 13 -12.76 -1.13 13.80
CA THR A 13 -13.90 -0.25 14.07
C THR A 13 -14.48 0.39 12.79
N PRO A 14 -15.77 0.77 12.80
CA PRO A 14 -16.37 1.52 11.70
C PRO A 14 -15.73 2.88 11.45
N GLU A 15 -15.19 3.53 12.48
CA GLU A 15 -14.51 4.82 12.37
C GLU A 15 -13.17 4.68 11.63
N GLU A 16 -12.34 3.71 12.00
CA GLU A 16 -11.09 3.39 11.29
C GLU A 16 -11.36 3.03 9.82
N ALA A 17 -12.44 2.30 9.54
CA ALA A 17 -12.84 1.95 8.19
C ALA A 17 -13.27 3.19 7.37
N ALA A 18 -14.02 4.11 7.98
CA ALA A 18 -14.43 5.36 7.35
C ALA A 18 -13.25 6.30 7.09
N GLU A 19 -12.31 6.40 8.03
CA GLU A 19 -11.08 7.19 7.87
C GLU A 19 -10.20 6.61 6.76
N LEU A 20 -10.02 5.29 6.73
CA LEU A 20 -9.29 4.61 5.65
C LEU A 20 -9.92 4.88 4.28
N ALA A 21 -11.24 4.77 4.17
CA ALA A 21 -11.95 5.04 2.92
C ALA A 21 -11.78 6.49 2.46
N LYS A 22 -11.84 7.45 3.40
CA LYS A 22 -11.59 8.87 3.11
C LYS A 22 -10.16 9.09 2.63
N ASN A 23 -9.16 8.56 3.36
CA ASN A 23 -7.75 8.70 3.01
C ASN A 23 -7.47 8.17 1.60
N GLN A 24 -8.09 7.04 1.22
CA GLN A 24 -7.95 6.47 -0.12
C GLN A 24 -8.59 7.33 -1.22
N ALA A 25 -9.74 7.95 -0.93
CA ALA A 25 -10.39 8.87 -1.86
C ALA A 25 -9.54 10.14 -2.07
N ASP A 26 -9.09 10.74 -0.97
CA ASP A 26 -8.27 11.96 -1.00
C ASP A 26 -6.93 11.71 -1.68
N PHE A 27 -6.30 10.56 -1.43
CA PHE A 27 -5.06 10.15 -2.10
C PHE A 27 -5.19 10.16 -3.62
N LYS A 28 -6.25 9.56 -4.18
CA LYS A 28 -6.44 9.48 -5.64
C LYS A 28 -6.55 10.86 -6.29
N VAL A 29 -7.13 11.83 -5.59
CA VAL A 29 -7.26 13.21 -6.07
C VAL A 29 -5.92 13.94 -5.99
N GLN A 30 -5.15 13.74 -4.92
CA GLN A 30 -3.92 14.49 -4.65
C GLN A 30 -2.67 13.89 -5.32
N PHE A 31 -2.65 12.59 -5.62
CA PHE A 31 -1.44 11.88 -6.04
C PHE A 31 -0.93 12.31 -7.42
N GLY A 32 -1.80 12.75 -8.31
CA GLY A 32 -1.44 13.17 -9.66
C GLY A 32 -1.05 11.99 -10.57
N SER A 33 -0.02 12.16 -11.40
CA SER A 33 0.36 11.17 -12.41
C SER A 33 1.25 10.06 -11.84
N PHE A 34 0.71 8.83 -11.82
CA PHE A 34 1.43 7.62 -11.39
C PHE A 34 2.65 7.32 -12.28
N GLU A 35 2.56 7.55 -13.59
CA GLU A 35 3.68 7.35 -14.52
C GLU A 35 4.81 8.34 -14.24
N ALA A 36 4.45 9.61 -14.00
CA ALA A 36 5.42 10.67 -13.73
C ALA A 36 6.15 10.51 -12.39
N VAL A 37 5.65 9.67 -11.48
CA VAL A 37 6.27 9.37 -10.17
C VAL A 37 6.77 7.92 -10.04
N ASN A 38 6.79 7.17 -11.14
CA ASN A 38 7.26 5.78 -11.11
C ASN A 38 8.74 5.67 -10.69
N PHE A 39 9.09 4.55 -10.06
CA PHE A 39 10.44 4.20 -9.61
C PHE A 39 10.91 2.91 -10.27
N GLY A 40 12.22 2.80 -10.52
CA GLY A 40 12.80 1.63 -11.18
C GLY A 40 13.34 0.58 -10.21
N LYS A 41 13.81 1.00 -9.04
CA LYS A 41 14.40 0.13 -8.02
C LYS A 41 14.03 0.65 -6.63
N TYR A 42 13.91 -0.26 -5.67
CA TYR A 42 13.67 0.11 -4.28
C TYR A 42 14.37 -0.85 -3.31
N TRP A 43 14.74 -0.34 -2.14
CA TRP A 43 15.24 -1.13 -1.01
C TRP A 43 14.36 -0.90 0.22
N LEU A 44 14.21 -1.94 1.03
CA LEU A 44 13.54 -1.91 2.33
C LEU A 44 14.53 -2.37 3.39
N GLY A 45 14.44 -1.81 4.59
CA GLY A 45 15.27 -2.21 5.72
C GLY A 45 14.73 -1.68 7.03
N ALA A 46 15.42 -1.98 8.13
CA ALA A 46 15.11 -1.43 9.44
C ALA A 46 16.34 -0.71 10.02
N SER A 47 16.11 0.25 10.92
CA SER A 47 17.19 0.82 11.73
C SER A 47 17.81 -0.25 12.64
N GLN A 48 19.06 -0.05 13.05
CA GLN A 48 19.78 -1.02 13.89
C GLN A 48 19.10 -1.27 15.25
N ASP A 49 18.39 -0.27 15.76
CA ASP A 49 17.62 -0.33 17.02
C ASP A 49 16.18 -0.83 16.81
N GLY A 50 15.77 -1.15 15.58
CA GLY A 50 14.44 -1.64 15.25
C GLY A 50 13.32 -0.60 15.38
N GLN A 51 13.62 0.65 15.69
CA GLN A 51 12.60 1.69 15.88
C GLN A 51 11.99 2.20 14.57
N TYR A 52 12.63 1.95 13.43
CA TYR A 52 12.19 2.47 12.14
C TYR A 52 12.22 1.41 11.03
N LEU A 53 11.16 1.38 10.24
CA LEU A 53 11.10 0.76 8.92
C LEU A 53 11.54 1.81 7.88
N ALA A 54 12.53 1.51 7.06
CA ALA A 54 13.11 2.42 6.09
C ALA A 54 12.79 1.99 4.65
N PHE A 55 12.52 2.99 3.80
CA PHE A 55 12.24 2.87 2.39
C PHE A 55 13.23 3.71 1.59
N GLN A 56 13.79 3.14 0.54
CA GLN A 56 14.63 3.88 -0.40
C GLN A 56 14.17 3.60 -1.82
N PHE A 57 13.76 4.64 -2.55
CA PHE A 57 13.29 4.55 -3.93
C PHE A 57 14.25 5.26 -4.88
N HIS A 58 14.58 4.58 -5.99
CA HIS A 58 15.46 5.08 -7.05
C HIS A 58 14.63 5.40 -8.28
N ARG A 59 14.66 6.66 -8.70
CA ARG A 59 13.89 7.14 -9.84
C ARG A 59 14.71 7.05 -11.14
N PRO A 60 14.05 6.99 -12.31
CA PRO A 60 14.73 6.95 -13.61
C PRO A 60 15.61 8.18 -13.89
N ASP A 61 15.30 9.32 -13.28
CA ASP A 61 16.08 10.56 -13.38
C ASP A 61 17.36 10.55 -12.51
N GLY A 62 17.62 9.45 -11.78
CA GLY A 62 18.78 9.29 -10.91
C GLY A 62 18.57 9.82 -9.49
N SER A 63 17.43 10.44 -9.18
CA SER A 63 17.12 10.88 -7.82
C SER A 63 16.83 9.69 -6.88
N ILE A 64 17.20 9.85 -5.61
CA ILE A 64 16.97 8.85 -4.55
C ILE A 64 16.14 9.47 -3.44
N HIS A 65 14.98 8.90 -3.17
CA HIS A 65 14.09 9.33 -2.09
C HIS A 65 14.15 8.32 -0.94
N ARG A 66 14.32 8.82 0.28
CA ARG A 66 14.44 8.00 1.49
C ARG A 66 13.41 8.43 2.52
N PHE A 67 12.73 7.45 3.11
CA PHE A 67 11.74 7.67 4.14
C PHE A 67 11.96 6.67 5.27
N ALA A 68 11.66 7.08 6.50
CA ALA A 68 11.66 6.21 7.67
C ALA A 68 10.30 6.34 8.36
N LEU A 69 9.72 5.20 8.73
CA LEU A 69 8.46 5.08 9.43
C LEU A 69 8.73 4.51 10.82
N HIS A 70 8.27 5.20 11.86
CA HIS A 70 8.42 4.73 13.22
C HIS A 70 7.62 3.44 13.45
N TRP A 71 8.14 2.50 14.26
CA TRP A 71 7.59 1.15 14.43
C TRP A 71 6.12 1.14 14.86
N GLN A 72 5.69 2.12 15.65
CA GLN A 72 4.29 2.25 16.12
C GLN A 72 3.29 2.50 14.99
N MET A 73 3.75 2.93 13.81
CA MET A 73 2.91 3.18 12.65
C MET A 73 2.90 2.02 11.64
N VAL A 74 3.67 0.96 11.90
CA VAL A 74 3.86 -0.15 10.94
C VAL A 74 2.55 -0.89 10.69
N ASP A 75 1.72 -1.09 11.71
CA ASP A 75 0.43 -1.77 11.57
C ASP A 75 -0.50 -0.99 10.63
N VAL A 76 -0.65 0.32 10.87
CA VAL A 76 -1.46 1.20 10.02
C VAL A 76 -0.92 1.25 8.58
N PHE A 77 0.39 1.35 8.42
CA PHE A 77 1.02 1.32 7.10
C PHE A 77 0.73 0.00 6.37
N TRP A 78 0.83 -1.13 7.07
CA TRP A 78 0.56 -2.44 6.50
C TRP A 78 -0.90 -2.59 6.07
N THR A 79 -1.84 -2.12 6.89
CA THR A 79 -3.27 -2.07 6.53
C THR A 79 -3.49 -1.29 5.24
N GLN A 80 -2.94 -0.07 5.13
CA GLN A 80 -3.11 0.75 3.94
C GLN A 80 -2.47 0.10 2.71
N LEU A 81 -1.27 -0.48 2.85
CA LEU A 81 -0.59 -1.21 1.79
C LEU A 81 -1.42 -2.41 1.31
N ALA A 82 -1.94 -3.22 2.23
CA ALA A 82 -2.74 -4.40 1.90
C ALA A 82 -4.01 -4.03 1.12
N VAL A 83 -4.72 -2.98 1.54
CA VAL A 83 -5.93 -2.54 0.82
C VAL A 83 -5.58 -1.95 -0.54
N ALA A 84 -4.50 -1.17 -0.66
CA ALA A 84 -4.06 -0.64 -1.95
C ALA A 84 -3.66 -1.76 -2.94
N ILE A 85 -3.00 -2.83 -2.45
CA ILE A 85 -2.66 -4.00 -3.25
C ILE A 85 -3.93 -4.76 -3.68
N ASP A 86 -4.89 -4.95 -2.78
CA ASP A 86 -6.16 -5.61 -3.11
C ASP A 86 -6.93 -4.83 -4.19
N GLU A 87 -7.03 -3.50 -4.05
CA GLU A 87 -7.65 -2.64 -5.06
C GLU A 87 -6.92 -2.75 -6.41
N MET A 88 -5.58 -2.73 -6.40
CA MET A 88 -4.78 -2.91 -7.61
C MET A 88 -5.06 -4.26 -8.27
N GLY A 89 -5.12 -5.33 -7.47
CA GLY A 89 -5.45 -6.68 -7.94
C GLY A 89 -6.84 -6.74 -8.58
N GLN A 90 -7.87 -6.22 -7.90
CA GLN A 90 -9.23 -6.15 -8.44
C GLN A 90 -9.30 -5.40 -9.77
N ARG A 91 -8.60 -4.26 -9.89
CA ARG A 91 -8.52 -3.51 -11.15
C ARG A 91 -7.82 -4.30 -12.26
N GLN A 92 -6.70 -4.97 -11.94
CA GLN A 92 -5.99 -5.82 -12.91
C GLN A 92 -6.85 -7.00 -13.36
N PHE A 93 -7.63 -7.61 -12.47
CA PHE A 93 -8.59 -8.66 -12.83
C PHE A 93 -9.72 -8.13 -13.71
N ALA A 94 -10.30 -6.96 -13.39
CA ALA A 94 -11.35 -6.35 -14.19
C ALA A 94 -10.90 -5.94 -15.61
N LEU A 95 -9.60 -5.65 -15.78
CA LEU A 95 -9.00 -5.33 -17.08
C LEU A 95 -8.68 -6.57 -17.92
N LYS A 96 -8.62 -7.76 -17.31
CA LYS A 96 -8.53 -9.01 -18.08
C LYS A 96 -9.94 -9.34 -18.58
N GLU A 97 -10.13 -9.31 -19.90
CA GLU A 97 -11.36 -9.84 -20.51
C GLU A 97 -11.62 -11.26 -20.00
N PRO A 98 -12.89 -11.67 -19.76
CA PRO A 98 -13.17 -13.07 -19.46
C PRO A 98 -12.68 -13.90 -20.64
N GLU A 99 -11.73 -14.79 -20.41
CA GLU A 99 -11.38 -15.83 -21.38
C GLU A 99 -12.60 -16.74 -21.53
N GLY A 100 -13.53 -16.33 -22.40
CA GLY A 100 -14.67 -17.10 -22.81
C GLY A 100 -14.19 -18.30 -23.60
N LYS A 101 -14.11 -19.44 -22.95
CA LYS A 101 -14.41 -20.72 -23.59
C LYS A 101 -15.71 -21.24 -22.99
N ALA A 102 -16.81 -20.87 -23.65
CA ALA A 102 -18.02 -21.67 -23.66
C ALA A 102 -17.76 -22.97 -24.44
#